data_AF-A0AAD2KK23-F1
#
_entry.id   AF-A0AAD2KK23-F1
#
_cell.length_a   1.000
_cell.length_b   1.000
_cell.length_c   1.000
_cell.angle_alpha   90.00
_cell.angle_beta   90.00
_cell.angle_gamma   90.00
#
_symmetry.space_group_name_H-M   'P 1'
#
loop_
_entity.id
_entity.type
_entity.pdbx_description
1 polymer ?
#
loop_
_entity_poly.entity_id
_entity_poly.type
_entity_poly.pdbx_seq_one_letter_code
_entity_poly.pdbx_strand_id
1 'polypeptide(L)' 'MQRDDIRKLGVEAAREGLTLWDCPYYCAAAMPGHTGEPITAWREKVEAWEAGWLAEMKCLRPPGKTRFAPLSVERRPN' A
#
# COMPACT_ATOMS: atom_id res chain seq x y z
N MET A 1 7.81 -19.77 -0.22
CA MET A 1 6.47 -19.50 -0.81
C MET A 1 5.74 -18.44 0.02
N GLN A 2 6.16 -17.17 -0.02
CA GLN A 2 5.41 -16.09 0.66
C GLN A 2 5.44 -14.75 -0.11
N ARG A 3 6.35 -14.53 -1.07
CA ARG A 3 6.47 -13.24 -1.78
C ARG A 3 5.34 -13.00 -2.79
N ASP A 4 4.84 -14.04 -3.45
CA ASP A 4 3.77 -13.90 -4.45
C ASP A 4 2.42 -13.51 -3.83
N ASP A 5 2.09 -14.03 -2.66
CA ASP A 5 0.86 -13.67 -1.94
C ASP A 5 0.92 -12.22 -1.45
N ILE A 6 2.10 -11.80 -0.97
CA ILE A 6 2.35 -10.43 -0.54
C ILE A 6 2.28 -9.44 -1.73
N ARG A 7 2.79 -9.85 -2.89
CA ARG A 7 2.64 -9.08 -4.13
C ARG A 7 1.18 -8.93 -4.53
N LYS A 8 0.37 -9.99 -4.43
CA LYS A 8 -1.09 -9.92 -4.70
C LYS A 8 -1.80 -8.98 -3.73
N LEU A 9 -1.47 -9.03 -2.44
CA LEU A 9 -2.00 -8.08 -1.46
C LEU A 9 -1.66 -6.63 -1.81
N GLY A 10 -0.44 -6.39 -2.33
CA GLY A 10 -0.05 -5.06 -2.83
C GLY A 10 -0.89 -4.61 -4.03
N VAL A 11 -1.14 -5.51 -4.97
CA VAL A 11 -2.02 -5.27 -6.13
C VAL A 11 -3.44 -4.96 -5.69
N GLU A 12 -4.02 -5.77 -4.79
CA GLU A 12 -5.37 -5.55 -4.27
C GLU A 12 -5.50 -4.22 -3.53
N ALA A 13 -4.53 -3.88 -2.69
CA ALA A 13 -4.50 -2.59 -2.00
C ALA A 13 -4.43 -1.39 -2.98
N ALA A 14 -3.67 -1.51 -4.07
CA ALA A 14 -3.64 -0.49 -5.11
C ALA A 14 -4.99 -0.35 -5.83
N ARG A 15 -5.68 -1.47 -6.08
CA ARG A 15 -7.03 -1.48 -6.68
C ARG A 15 -8.08 -0.86 -5.77
N GLU A 16 -7.97 -1.08 -4.46
CA GLU A 16 -8.84 -0.45 -3.46
C GLU A 16 -8.56 1.06 -3.28
N GLY A 17 -7.46 1.57 -3.85
CA GLY A 17 -7.05 2.96 -3.71
C GLY A 17 -6.39 3.27 -2.36
N LEU A 18 -5.94 2.23 -1.66
CA LEU A 18 -5.18 2.37 -0.42
C LEU A 18 -3.82 2.99 -0.71
N THR A 19 -3.36 3.83 0.22
CA THR A 19 -2.04 4.47 0.12
C THR A 19 -0.98 3.58 0.74
N LEU A 20 0.29 3.84 0.41
CA LEU A 20 1.46 3.17 0.98
C LEU A 20 1.47 3.13 2.52
N TRP A 21 0.78 4.07 3.17
CA TRP A 21 0.64 4.15 4.64
C TRP A 21 -0.38 3.19 5.24
N ASP A 22 -1.32 2.68 4.43
CA ASP A 22 -2.30 1.67 4.87
C ASP A 22 -1.74 0.25 4.75
N CYS A 23 -0.47 0.14 4.37
CA CYS A 23 0.17 -1.14 4.18
C CYS A 23 0.26 -1.90 5.52
N PRO A 24 -0.27 -3.13 5.59
CA PRO A 24 -0.38 -3.89 6.84
C PRO A 24 0.98 -4.23 7.44
N TYR A 25 2.06 -4.17 6.66
CA TYR A 25 3.43 -4.39 7.14
C TYR A 25 4.02 -3.22 7.92
N TYR A 26 3.50 -2.00 7.74
CA TYR A 26 3.84 -0.85 8.59
C TYR A 26 3.08 -0.84 9.92
N CYS A 27 2.07 -1.71 10.06
CA CYS A 27 1.38 -1.87 11.33
C CYS A 27 2.34 -2.39 12.40
N ALA A 28 2.27 -1.82 13.61
CA ALA A 28 3.12 -2.20 14.74
C ALA A 28 3.09 -3.71 15.04
N ALA A 29 1.97 -4.37 14.76
CA ALA A 29 1.79 -5.82 14.92
C ALA A 29 2.65 -6.67 13.96
N ALA A 30 3.05 -6.12 12.82
CA ALA A 30 3.91 -6.78 11.82
C ALA A 30 5.37 -6.32 11.89
N MET A 31 5.71 -5.40 12.80
CA MET A 31 7.07 -4.93 12.95
C MET A 31 8.00 -6.05 13.45
N PRO A 32 9.25 -6.10 12.96
CA PRO A 32 10.21 -7.12 13.37
C PRO A 32 10.52 -7.11 14.88
N GLY A 33 10.31 -5.97 15.55
CA GLY A 33 10.39 -5.87 17.01
C GLY A 33 9.29 -6.63 17.77
N HIS A 34 8.15 -6.89 17.12
CA HIS A 34 7.03 -7.64 17.69
C HIS A 34 7.01 -9.11 17.27
N THR A 35 7.33 -9.41 16.01
CA THR A 35 7.33 -10.78 15.49
C THR A 35 8.63 -11.54 15.82
N GLY A 36 9.69 -10.82 16.20
CA GLY A 36 11.03 -11.40 16.38
C GLY A 36 11.69 -11.84 15.07
N GLU A 37 11.13 -11.46 13.92
CA GLU A 37 11.68 -11.78 12.61
C GLU A 37 12.88 -10.86 12.28
N PRO A 38 13.87 -11.36 11.52
CA PRO A 38 14.96 -10.53 11.05
C PRO A 38 14.45 -9.41 10.14
N ILE A 39 14.95 -8.20 10.36
CA ILE A 39 14.53 -7.00 9.61
C ILE A 39 14.70 -7.16 8.10
N THR A 40 15.67 -7.97 7.66
CA THR A 40 15.88 -8.30 6.24
C THR A 40 14.70 -9.07 5.67
N ALA A 41 14.19 -10.10 6.35
CA ALA A 41 13.02 -10.84 5.90
C ALA A 41 11.76 -9.96 5.88
N TRP A 42 11.59 -9.08 6.88
CA TRP A 42 10.49 -8.11 6.87
C TRP A 42 10.59 -7.12 5.70
N ARG A 43 11.79 -6.58 5.43
CA ARG A 43 12.02 -5.70 4.28
C ARG A 43 11.70 -6.38 2.96
N GLU A 44 12.07 -7.64 2.78
CA GLU A 44 11.75 -8.39 1.56
C GLU A 44 10.23 -8.60 1.38
N LYS A 45 9.46 -8.68 2.48
CA LYS A 45 8.00 -8.73 2.44
C LYS A 45 7.42 -7.36 2.03
N VAL A 46 7.86 -6.28 2.67
CA VAL A 46 7.45 -4.90 2.34
C VAL A 46 7.76 -4.59 0.87
N GLU A 47 8.98 -4.91 0.42
CA GLU A 47 9.42 -4.66 -0.95
C GLU A 47 8.59 -5.45 -1.98
N ALA A 48 8.22 -6.71 -1.68
CA ALA A 48 7.32 -7.49 -2.53
C ALA A 48 5.90 -6.89 -2.58
N TRP A 49 5.40 -6.36 -1.47
CA TRP A 49 4.10 -5.69 -1.40
C TRP A 49 4.12 -4.38 -2.20
N GLU A 50 5.14 -3.55 -1.98
CA GLU A 50 5.35 -2.30 -2.71
C GLU A 50 5.52 -2.56 -4.21
N ALA A 51 6.22 -3.61 -4.61
CA ALA A 51 6.36 -3.98 -6.01
C ALA A 51 5.02 -4.30 -6.68
N GLY A 52 4.13 -5.04 -5.97
CA GLY A 52 2.78 -5.34 -6.46
C GLY A 52 1.90 -4.09 -6.54
N TRP A 53 1.93 -3.29 -5.47
CA TRP A 53 1.19 -2.03 -5.39
C TRP A 53 1.63 -1.04 -6.47
N LEU A 54 2.93 -0.84 -6.64
CA LEU A 54 3.50 0.07 -7.64
C LEU A 54 3.20 -0.40 -9.07
N ALA A 55 3.23 -1.71 -9.34
CA ALA A 55 2.90 -2.26 -10.65
C ALA A 55 1.46 -1.95 -11.03
N GLU A 56 0.52 -2.17 -10.12
CA GLU A 56 -0.90 -1.87 -10.33
C GLU A 56 -1.15 -0.36 -10.34
N MET A 57 -0.51 0.41 -9.46
CA MET A 57 -0.66 1.86 -9.43
C MET A 57 -0.12 2.51 -10.73
N LYS A 58 0.95 1.98 -11.33
CA LYS A 58 1.42 2.37 -12.67
C LYS A 58 0.45 1.98 -13.78
N CYS A 59 -0.25 0.85 -13.64
CA CYS A 59 -1.25 0.40 -14.60
C CYS A 59 -2.55 1.25 -14.51
N LEU A 60 -2.99 1.53 -13.29
CA LEU A 60 -4.14 2.39 -12.95
C LEU A 60 -3.88 3.87 -13.23
N ARG A 61 -2.62 4.32 -13.17
CA ARG A 61 -2.23 5.71 -13.47
C ARG A 61 -1.53 5.80 -14.83
N PRO A 62 -2.27 5.96 -15.93
CA PRO A 62 -1.68 6.55 -17.11
C PRO A 62 -1.14 7.95 -16.76
N PRO A 63 0.00 8.39 -17.33
CA PRO A 63 0.52 9.73 -17.11
C PRO A 63 -0.47 10.75 -17.67
N GLY A 64 -1.40 11.25 -16.85
CA GLY A 64 -2.37 12.23 -17.33
C GLY A 64 -3.58 12.56 -16.47
N LYS A 65 -3.93 11.80 -15.42
CA LYS A 65 -5.07 12.18 -14.57
C LYS A 65 -4.79 11.98 -13.10
N THR A 66 -4.11 12.95 -12.53
CA THR A 66 -4.27 13.26 -11.11
C THR A 66 -5.67 13.84 -10.92
N ARG A 67 -6.68 12.98 -10.74
CA ARG A 67 -7.87 13.39 -10.00
C ARG A 67 -7.49 13.34 -8.53
N PHE A 68 -6.77 14.37 -8.08
CA PHE A 68 -7.03 14.84 -6.72
C PHE A 68 -8.52 15.17 -6.71
N ALA A 69 -9.35 14.30 -6.13
CA ALA A 69 -10.64 14.76 -5.67
C ALA A 69 -10.31 15.72 -4.51
N PRO A 70 -10.52 17.05 -4.65
CA PRO A 70 -10.62 17.84 -3.44
C PRO A 70 -11.74 17.21 -2.62
N LEU A 71 -11.43 16.83 -1.38
CA LEU A 71 -12.45 16.66 -0.37
C LEU A 71 -13.23 17.98 -0.38
N SER A 72 -14.39 17.99 -1.04
CA SER A 72 -15.34 19.08 -0.93
C SER A 72 -15.80 19.10 0.51
N VAL A 73 -15.08 19.84 1.35
CA VAL A 73 -15.60 20.34 2.62
C VAL A 73 -16.60 21.43 2.23
N GLU A 74 -17.81 21.01 1.85
CA GLU A 74 -18.91 21.93 1.69
C GLU A 74 -19.22 22.48 3.09
N ARG A 75 -18.82 23.73 3.31
CA ARG A 75 -19.25 24.53 4.44
C ARG A 75 -20.77 24.54 4.45
N ARG A 76 -21.37 23.97 5.51
CA ARG A 76 -22.79 24.22 5.81
C ARG A 76 -22.99 25.73 6.03
N PRO A 77 -23.95 26.39 5.36
CA PRO A 77 -24.46 27.66 5.83
C PRO A 77 -25.63 27.44 6.80
N ASN A 78 -25.46 28.02 7.98
CA ASN A 78 -26.41 28.55 8.97
C ASN A 78 -27.84 27.97 9.03
#